data_AF-A0A2M9NYE6-F1
#
_entry.id   AF-A0A2M9NYE6-F1
#
_cell.length_a   1.000
_cell.length_b   1.000
_cell.length_c   1.000
_cell.angle_alpha   90.00
_cell.angle_beta   90.00
_cell.angle_gamma   90.00
#
_symmetry.space_group_name_H-M   'P 1'
#
loop_
_entity.id
_entity.type
_entity.pdbx_description
1 polymer ?
#
loop_
_entity_poly.entity_id
_entity_poly.type
_entity_poly.pdbx_seq_one_letter_code
_entity_poly.pdbx_strand_id
1 'polypeptide(L)'
;KTLAHPASVDSIPSSANQEDHVSMGTIGSRHAHQIIQNVRRVLAIELICALQAVEYRGTEKMAPFTKDFYTEARKIIPSITQDRVFAKDIEAAASWLLEIDWNSFIHGSLPTT
;
A
#
# COMPACT_ATOMS: atom_id res chain seq x y z
N LYS A 1 4.53 -1.53 13.13
CA LYS A 1 4.16 -2.43 14.26
C LYS A 1 3.49 -1.70 15.44
N THR A 2 3.76 -0.42 15.71
CA THR A 2 3.03 0.37 16.75
C THR A 2 1.59 0.78 16.36
N LEU A 3 1.26 0.76 15.07
CA LEU A 3 -0.09 1.07 14.54
C LEU A 3 -1.00 -0.15 14.36
N ALA A 4 -0.49 -1.35 14.68
CA ALA A 4 -1.25 -2.60 14.70
C ALA A 4 -1.63 -2.98 16.14
N HIS A 5 -1.46 -2.07 17.10
CA HIS A 5 -2.11 -2.17 18.39
C HIS A 5 -3.58 -1.79 18.19
N PRO A 6 -4.54 -2.65 18.52
CA PRO A 6 -5.95 -2.31 18.40
C PRO A 6 -6.23 -1.10 19.31
N ALA A 7 -6.68 0.01 18.74
CA ALA A 7 -7.15 1.17 19.51
C ALA A 7 -8.49 0.90 20.23
N SER A 8 -8.97 -0.35 20.25
CA SER A 8 -10.20 -0.77 20.93
C SER A 8 -10.00 -1.07 22.42
N VAL A 9 -8.77 -1.00 22.93
CA VAL A 9 -8.44 -1.45 24.31
C VAL A 9 -8.11 -0.30 25.26
N ASP A 10 -8.17 0.96 24.81
CA ASP A 10 -7.93 2.11 25.70
C ASP A 10 -9.25 2.85 25.96
N SER A 11 -9.93 2.43 27.03
CA SER A 11 -11.08 3.12 27.62
C SER A 11 -10.65 3.70 28.96
N ILE A 12 -10.49 5.03 29.00
CA ILE A 12 -10.45 5.77 30.27
C ILE A 12 -11.85 6.34 30.48
N PRO A 13 -12.67 5.79 31.40
CA PRO A 13 -13.95 6.39 31.71
C PRO A 13 -13.70 7.60 32.61
N SER A 14 -14.17 8.77 32.17
CA SER A 14 -14.36 9.89 33.08
C SER A 14 -15.74 10.51 32.88
N SER A 15 -16.50 10.47 33.97
CA SER A 15 -17.69 11.29 34.27
C SER A 15 -19.05 10.75 33.80
N ALA A 16 -19.58 9.81 34.59
CA ALA A 16 -20.98 9.79 35.04
C ALA A 16 -22.10 9.96 33.99
N ASN A 17 -22.19 8.99 33.07
CA ASN A 17 -23.48 8.40 32.66
C ASN A 17 -24.58 9.36 32.14
N GLN A 18 -24.27 10.30 31.24
CA GLN A 18 -25.28 11.19 30.61
C GLN A 18 -25.17 11.38 29.08
N GLU A 19 -24.16 10.83 28.40
CA GLU A 19 -24.10 10.80 26.93
C GLU A 19 -23.57 9.44 26.46
N ASP A 20 -24.38 8.39 26.54
CA ASP A 20 -23.89 6.99 26.43
C ASP A 20 -23.71 6.46 24.99
N HIS A 21 -23.90 7.30 23.96
CA HIS A 21 -23.63 6.92 22.57
C HIS A 21 -23.16 8.11 21.72
N VAL A 22 -21.89 8.46 21.89
CA VAL A 22 -21.16 9.27 20.90
C VAL A 22 -20.34 8.32 20.02
N SER A 23 -20.57 8.36 18.71
CA SER A 23 -20.03 7.37 17.77
C SER A 23 -18.51 7.37 17.62
N MET A 24 -17.82 8.38 18.19
CA MET A 24 -16.38 8.65 17.98
C MET A 24 -15.96 8.57 16.51
N GLY A 25 -16.93 8.69 15.58
CA GLY A 25 -16.77 8.30 14.18
C GLY A 25 -15.70 9.13 13.48
N THR A 26 -15.61 10.42 13.81
CA THR A 26 -14.61 11.34 13.25
C THR A 26 -13.18 10.97 13.68
N ILE A 27 -12.99 10.50 14.92
CA ILE A 27 -11.68 10.06 15.43
C ILE A 27 -11.32 8.72 14.79
N GLY A 28 -12.27 7.78 14.74
CA GLY A 28 -12.11 6.50 14.04
C GLY A 28 -11.75 6.66 12.56
N SER A 29 -12.42 7.56 11.83
CA SER A 29 -12.13 7.85 10.43
C SER A 29 -10.73 8.45 10.22
N ARG A 30 -10.26 9.33 11.12
CA ARG A 30 -8.90 9.89 11.05
C ARG A 30 -7.83 8.82 11.30
N HIS A 31 -8.03 7.94 12.27
CA HIS A 31 -7.12 6.82 12.52
C HIS A 31 -7.10 5.83 11.35
N ALA A 32 -8.28 5.49 10.80
CA ALA A 32 -8.38 4.61 9.63
C ALA A 32 -7.65 5.23 8.42
N HIS A 33 -7.82 6.53 8.16
CA HIS A 33 -7.10 7.22 7.10
C HIS A 33 -5.58 7.14 7.28
N GLN A 34 -5.09 7.36 8.51
CA GLN A 34 -3.67 7.27 8.82
C GLN A 34 -3.12 5.85 8.65
N ILE A 35 -3.89 4.83 9.03
CA ILE A 35 -3.52 3.42 8.83
C ILE A 35 -3.41 3.10 7.34
N ILE A 36 -4.39 3.51 6.53
CA ILE A 36 -4.40 3.28 5.08
C ILE A 36 -3.17 3.93 4.42
N GLN A 37 -2.82 5.16 4.80
CA GLN A 37 -1.61 5.82 4.29
C GLN A 37 -0.34 5.02 4.63
N ASN A 38 -0.23 4.50 5.86
CA ASN A 38 0.93 3.74 6.29
C ASN A 38 1.02 2.37 5.62
N VAL A 39 -0.11 1.66 5.48
CA VAL A 39 -0.18 0.39 4.74
C VAL A 39 0.26 0.60 3.29
N ARG A 40 -0.14 1.71 2.67
CA ARG A 40 0.27 2.02 1.29
C ARG A 40 1.78 2.18 1.15
N ARG A 41 2.43 2.86 2.10
CA ARG A 41 3.90 2.98 2.12
C ARG A 41 4.58 1.61 2.30
N VAL A 42 4.01 0.72 3.11
CA VAL A 42 4.54 -0.64 3.28
C VAL A 42 4.44 -1.42 1.97
N LEU A 43 3.28 -1.39 1.30
CA LEU A 43 3.09 -2.03 0.00
C LEU A 43 4.00 -1.44 -1.08
N ALA A 44 4.23 -0.13 -1.06
CA ALA A 44 5.17 0.54 -1.96
C ALA A 44 6.61 0.02 -1.78
N ILE A 45 7.08 -0.14 -0.54
CA ILE A 45 8.40 -0.71 -0.25
C ILE A 45 8.49 -2.15 -0.71
N GLU A 46 7.45 -2.96 -0.43
CA GLU A 46 7.39 -4.35 -0.88
C GLU A 46 7.45 -4.45 -2.41
N LEU A 47 6.71 -3.60 -3.12
CA LEU A 47 6.76 -3.51 -4.58
C LEU A 47 8.17 -3.19 -5.07
N ILE A 48 8.83 -2.17 -4.52
CA ILE A 48 10.20 -1.78 -4.91
C ILE A 48 11.16 -2.97 -4.75
N CYS A 49 11.08 -3.68 -3.62
CA CYS A 49 11.87 -4.87 -3.36
C CYS A 49 11.55 -6.01 -4.35
N ALA A 50 10.29 -6.24 -4.66
CA ALA A 50 9.85 -7.28 -5.59
C ALA A 50 10.34 -7.01 -7.01
N LEU A 51 10.24 -5.77 -7.50
CA LEU A 51 10.74 -5.37 -8.81
C LEU A 51 12.25 -5.63 -8.91
N GLN A 52 13.00 -5.32 -7.86
CA GLN A 52 14.44 -5.55 -7.82
C GLN A 52 14.78 -7.05 -7.76
N ALA A 53 14.06 -7.83 -6.96
CA ALA A 53 14.24 -9.28 -6.87
C ALA A 53 13.99 -9.98 -8.20
N VAL A 54 12.99 -9.51 -8.95
CA VAL A 54 12.66 -10.01 -10.28
C VAL A 54 13.77 -9.71 -11.29
N GLU A 55 14.38 -8.52 -11.24
CA GLU A 55 15.54 -8.20 -12.08
C GLU A 55 16.71 -9.16 -11.84
N TYR A 56 17.00 -9.49 -10.58
CA TYR A 56 18.06 -10.44 -10.25
C TYR A 56 17.72 -11.89 -10.63
N ARG A 57 16.46 -12.29 -10.52
CA ARG A 57 16.02 -13.66 -10.83
C ARG A 57 15.89 -13.93 -12.33
N GLY A 58 15.64 -12.89 -13.11
CA GLY A 58 15.42 -12.93 -14.55
C GLY A 58 13.98 -12.60 -14.92
N THR A 59 13.79 -11.46 -15.59
CA THR A 59 12.48 -10.96 -16.08
C THR A 59 11.87 -11.87 -17.15
N GLU A 60 12.66 -12.74 -17.77
CA GLU A 60 12.25 -13.72 -18.78
C GLU A 60 11.40 -14.85 -18.21
N LYS A 61 11.45 -15.09 -16.89
CA LYS A 61 10.69 -16.14 -16.19
C LYS A 61 9.33 -15.66 -15.68
N MET A 62 8.98 -14.41 -15.94
CA MET A 62 7.71 -13.85 -15.48
C MET A 62 6.55 -14.33 -16.35
N ALA A 63 5.38 -14.50 -15.73
CA ALA A 63 4.14 -14.64 -16.48
C ALA A 63 3.88 -13.35 -17.29
N PRO A 64 3.27 -13.44 -18.50
CA PRO A 64 3.01 -12.28 -19.35
C PRO A 64 2.33 -11.13 -18.60
N PHE A 65 1.30 -11.46 -17.82
CA PHE A 65 0.58 -10.49 -16.99
C PHE A 65 1.47 -9.75 -15.98
N THR A 66 2.26 -10.48 -15.20
CA THR A 66 3.14 -9.88 -14.20
C THR A 66 4.27 -9.08 -14.87
N LYS A 67 4.65 -9.45 -16.08
CA LYS A 67 5.65 -8.74 -16.89
C LYS A 67 5.13 -7.39 -17.39
N ASP A 68 3.86 -7.31 -17.78
CA ASP A 68 3.22 -6.05 -18.17
C ASP A 68 3.13 -5.10 -16.96
N PHE A 69 2.65 -5.61 -15.82
CA PHE A 69 2.63 -4.86 -14.57
C PHE A 69 4.02 -4.38 -14.16
N TYR A 70 5.03 -5.26 -14.24
CA TYR A 70 6.43 -4.92 -13.99
C TYR A 70 6.92 -3.79 -14.89
N THR A 71 6.59 -3.84 -16.18
CA THR A 71 7.00 -2.83 -17.15
C THR A 71 6.39 -1.46 -16.84
N GLU A 72 5.11 -1.41 -16.48
CA GLU A 72 4.45 -0.17 -16.05
C GLU A 72 5.02 0.34 -14.72
N ALA A 73 5.22 -0.54 -13.74
CA ALA A 73 5.79 -0.17 -12.45
C ALA A 73 7.22 0.39 -12.59
N ARG A 74 8.02 -0.14 -13.53
CA ARG A 74 9.38 0.35 -13.82
C ARG A 74 9.44 1.74 -14.45
N LYS A 75 8.35 2.23 -15.07
CA LYS A 75 8.28 3.64 -15.54
C LYS A 75 8.25 4.62 -14.38
N ILE A 76 7.68 4.20 -13.25
CA ILE A 76 7.54 5.02 -12.03
C ILE A 76 8.72 4.79 -11.08
N ILE A 77 9.16 3.54 -10.96
CA ILE A 77 10.18 3.10 -10.01
C ILE A 77 11.43 2.66 -10.78
N PRO A 78 12.43 3.55 -10.95
CA PRO A 78 13.64 3.21 -11.68
C PRO A 78 14.41 2.08 -10.97
N SER A 79 15.17 1.28 -11.72
CA SER A 79 16.05 0.24 -11.14
C SER A 79 17.04 0.83 -10.15
N ILE A 80 17.35 0.08 -9.08
CA ILE A 80 18.26 0.50 -8.03
C ILE A 80 19.66 0.04 -8.41
N THR A 81 20.45 0.94 -9.01
CA THR A 81 21.83 0.67 -9.42
C THR A 81 22.86 1.27 -8.46
N GLN A 82 22.49 2.34 -7.75
CA GLN A 82 23.32 3.06 -6.79
C GLN A 82 22.44 3.61 -5.67
N ASP A 83 23.05 3.91 -4.52
CA ASP A 83 22.34 4.54 -3.42
C ASP A 83 21.76 5.90 -3.83
N ARG A 84 20.49 6.10 -3.47
CA ARG A 84 19.74 7.33 -3.72
C ARG A 84 18.70 7.54 -2.63
N VAL A 85 17.99 8.67 -2.71
CA VAL A 85 16.94 9.02 -1.76
C VAL A 85 15.68 8.18 -2.02
N PHE A 86 15.58 7.04 -1.32
CA PHE A 86 14.44 6.13 -1.44
C PHE A 86 13.10 6.72 -0.99
N ALA A 87 13.11 7.77 -0.15
CA ALA A 87 11.87 8.42 0.27
C ALA A 87 11.04 8.93 -0.91
N LYS A 88 11.69 9.43 -1.97
CA LYS A 88 10.99 9.91 -3.18
C LYS A 88 10.37 8.75 -3.96
N ASP A 89 11.11 7.65 -4.10
CA ASP A 89 10.65 6.46 -4.81
C ASP A 89 9.46 5.81 -4.08
N ILE A 90 9.51 5.74 -2.75
CA ILE A 90 8.43 5.18 -1.92
C ILE A 90 7.16 6.02 -2.05
N GLU A 91 7.24 7.35 -2.00
CA GLU A 91 6.08 8.22 -2.15
C GLU A 91 5.52 8.22 -3.58
N ALA A 92 6.39 8.13 -4.60
CA ALA A 92 5.96 7.98 -5.99
C ALA A 92 5.24 6.64 -6.20
N ALA A 93 5.79 5.54 -5.69
CA ALA A 93 5.18 4.22 -5.73
C ALA A 93 3.84 4.18 -4.97
N ALA A 94 3.79 4.78 -3.78
CA ALA A 94 2.57 4.88 -2.99
C ALA A 94 1.49 5.71 -3.71
N SER A 95 1.86 6.81 -4.37
CA SER A 95 0.90 7.62 -5.13
C SER A 95 0.39 6.87 -6.36
N TRP A 96 1.30 6.23 -7.11
CA TRP A 96 0.93 5.45 -8.29
C TRP A 96 0.01 4.26 -7.96
N LEU A 97 0.22 3.56 -6.84
CA LEU A 97 -0.67 2.48 -6.39
C LEU A 97 -2.11 2.95 -6.12
N LEU A 98 -2.32 4.25 -5.88
CA LEU A 98 -3.65 4.82 -5.70
C LEU A 98 -4.30 5.25 -7.03
N GLU A 99 -3.49 5.69 -7.99
CA GLU A 99 -3.97 6.18 -9.29
C GLU A 99 -4.11 5.08 -10.34
N ILE A 100 -3.46 3.94 -10.14
CA ILE A 100 -3.49 2.83 -11.10
C ILE A 100 -4.91 2.29 -11.26
N ASP A 101 -5.32 2.09 -12.52
CA ASP A 101 -6.57 1.41 -12.82
C ASP A 101 -6.42 -0.11 -12.64
N TRP A 102 -6.72 -0.57 -11.43
CA TRP A 102 -6.67 -2.00 -11.09
C TRP A 102 -7.61 -2.85 -11.95
N ASN A 103 -8.70 -2.29 -12.48
CA ASN A 103 -9.65 -3.06 -13.30
C ASN A 103 -9.00 -3.49 -14.63
N SER A 104 -8.18 -2.62 -15.23
CA SER A 104 -7.43 -2.93 -16.45
C SER A 104 -6.49 -4.14 -16.26
N PHE A 105 -5.89 -4.27 -15.08
CA PHE A 105 -4.99 -5.38 -14.76
C PHE A 105 -5.76 -6.64 -14.34
N ILE A 106 -6.79 -6.53 -13.49
CA ILE A 106 -7.48 -7.71 -12.95
C ILE A 106 -8.34 -8.38 -14.02
N HIS A 107 -9.06 -7.63 -14.85
CA HIS A 107 -9.98 -8.21 -15.84
C HIS A 107 -9.28 -8.83 -17.06
N GLY A 108 -8.02 -8.49 -17.34
CA GLY A 108 -7.21 -9.22 -18.32
C GLY A 108 -6.74 -10.61 -17.84
N SER A 109 -6.89 -10.91 -16.54
CA SER A 109 -6.28 -12.09 -15.90
C SER A 109 -7.29 -13.17 -15.46
N LEU A 110 -8.57 -12.82 -15.36
CA LEU A 110 -9.62 -13.78 -15.02
C LEU A 110 -10.20 -14.38 -16.31
N PRO A 111 -10.24 -15.71 -16.46
CA PRO A 111 -10.96 -16.31 -17.58
C PRO A 111 -12.44 -15.95 -17.42
N THR A 112 -12.93 -15.08 -18.30
CA THR A 112 -14.36 -14.85 -18.48
C THR A 112 -14.98 -16.19 -18.85
N THR A 113 -15.80 -16.72 -17.94
CA THR A 113 -16.63 -17.91 -18.18
C THR A 113 -17.85 -17.51 -19.02
#